data_AF-A0A3C0HTU5-F1
#
_entry.id   AF-A0A3C0HTU5-F1
#
_cell.length_a   1.000
_cell.length_b   1.000
_cell.length_c   1.000
_cell.angle_alpha   90.00
_cell.angle_beta   90.00
_cell.angle_gamma   90.00
#
_symmetry.space_group_name_H-M   'P 1'
#
loop_
_entity.id
_entity.type
_entity.pdbx_description
1 polymer ?
#
loop_
_entity_poly.entity_id
_entity_poly.type
_entity_poly.pdbx_seq_one_letter_code
_entity_poly.pdbx_strand_id
1 'polypeptide(L)'
;MNITVLHGTLSSEPKHRLLPSGDELITYEVTTELADGAASVPVAWLRPSRPPAVATGDAVVVIGHVRRRFFRAASGAASRTEVVASTVLKPDSRRLAGLLNTSAETIQRGVAGPAQIPPAA
;
A
#
# COMPACT_ATOMS: atom_id res chain seq x y z
N MET A 1 1.77 -15.04 -1.63
CA MET A 1 1.70 -13.92 -0.66
C MET A 1 1.94 -12.62 -1.39
N ASN A 2 1.18 -11.55 -1.08
CA ASN A 2 1.30 -10.25 -1.72
C ASN A 2 1.33 -9.18 -0.63
N ILE A 3 2.53 -8.67 -0.36
CA ILE A 3 2.78 -7.61 0.63
C ILE A 3 3.66 -6.59 -0.05
N THR A 4 3.37 -5.31 0.15
CA THR A 4 4.12 -4.19 -0.39
C THR A 4 4.38 -3.18 0.71
N VAL A 5 5.62 -2.71 0.78
CA VAL A 5 6.01 -1.56 1.59
C VAL A 5 6.49 -0.49 0.62
N LEU A 6 5.93 0.72 0.73
CA LEU A 6 6.28 1.87 -0.09
C LEU A 6 6.74 3.00 0.84
N HIS A 7 7.85 3.66 0.52
CA HIS A 7 8.28 4.87 1.20
C HIS A 7 8.55 5.96 0.17
N GLY A 8 7.96 7.13 0.36
CA GLY A 8 8.02 8.22 -0.60
C GLY A 8 7.32 9.47 -0.10
N THR A 9 7.09 10.42 -1.00
CA THR A 9 6.42 11.70 -0.72
C THR A 9 5.10 11.82 -1.47
N LEU A 10 4.14 12.55 -0.91
CA LEU A 10 2.88 12.83 -1.59
C LEU A 10 3.08 13.86 -2.70
N SER A 11 2.76 13.49 -3.94
CA SER A 11 2.84 14.42 -5.09
C SER A 11 1.59 15.30 -5.25
N SER A 12 0.55 15.03 -4.49
CA SER A 12 -0.68 15.84 -4.41
C SER A 12 -1.42 15.60 -3.09
N GLU A 13 -2.38 16.46 -2.77
CA GLU A 13 -3.21 16.33 -1.58
C GLU A 13 -3.94 14.97 -1.54
N PRO A 14 -4.03 14.33 -0.36
CA PRO A 14 -4.89 13.16 -0.18
C PRO A 14 -6.32 13.45 -0.62
N LYS A 15 -6.87 12.59 -1.48
CA LYS A 15 -8.26 12.75 -1.94
C LYS A 15 -9.17 11.86 -1.13
N HIS A 16 -10.05 12.47 -0.36
CA HIS A 16 -11.07 11.78 0.43
C HIS A 16 -12.36 11.65 -0.38
N ARG A 17 -12.98 10.46 -0.35
CA ARG A 17 -14.27 10.22 -1.00
C ARG A 17 -15.12 9.27 -0.17
N LEU A 18 -16.35 9.66 0.10
CA LEU A 18 -17.38 8.76 0.60
C LEU A 18 -17.95 7.94 -0.57
N LEU A 19 -17.93 6.62 -0.46
CA LEU A 19 -18.50 5.73 -1.47
C LEU A 19 -20.02 5.58 -1.27
N PRO A 20 -20.77 5.14 -2.29
CA PRO A 20 -22.21 4.85 -2.15
C PRO A 20 -22.53 3.81 -1.06
N SER A 21 -21.56 2.96 -0.69
CA SER A 21 -21.69 2.01 0.43
C SER A 21 -21.65 2.69 1.80
N GLY A 22 -21.27 3.96 1.90
CA GLY A 22 -20.96 4.65 3.15
C GLY A 22 -19.51 4.48 3.61
N ASP A 23 -18.69 3.70 2.90
CA ASP A 23 -17.27 3.56 3.23
C ASP A 23 -16.47 4.79 2.79
N GLU A 24 -15.52 5.20 3.63
CA GLU A 24 -14.51 6.18 3.24
C GLU A 24 -13.40 5.53 2.39
N LEU A 25 -13.00 6.22 1.34
CA LEU A 25 -11.84 5.91 0.52
C LEU A 25 -10.91 7.12 0.51
N ILE A 26 -9.65 6.92 0.88
CA ILE A 26 -8.58 7.89 0.64
C ILE A 26 -7.70 7.39 -0.50
N THR A 27 -7.40 8.25 -1.46
CA THR A 27 -6.38 7.96 -2.47
C THR A 27 -5.20 8.90 -2.36
N TYR A 28 -3.99 8.34 -2.44
CA TYR A 28 -2.74 9.06 -2.44
C TYR A 28 -2.01 8.82 -3.77
N GLU A 29 -1.24 9.81 -4.22
CA GLU A 29 -0.23 9.63 -5.26
C GLU A 29 1.14 9.74 -4.56
N VAL A 30 1.84 8.62 -4.44
CA VAL A 30 3.12 8.54 -3.69
C VAL A 30 4.25 8.43 -4.69
N THR A 31 5.15 9.41 -4.70
CA THR A 31 6.38 9.37 -5.50
C THR A 31 7.49 8.71 -4.69
N THR A 32 8.10 7.68 -5.26
CA THR A 32 9.26 7.00 -4.69
C THR A 32 10.50 7.22 -5.53
N GLU A 33 11.59 7.59 -4.89
CA GLU A 33 12.91 7.69 -5.50
C GLU A 33 13.45 6.29 -5.82
N LEU A 34 13.99 6.12 -7.01
CA LEU A 34 14.64 4.92 -7.53
C LEU A 34 16.05 5.28 -8.01
N ALA A 35 16.88 4.27 -8.29
CA ALA A 35 18.25 4.50 -8.76
C ALA A 35 18.31 5.22 -10.13
N ASP A 36 17.28 5.04 -10.96
CA ASP A 36 17.18 5.52 -12.34
C ASP A 36 16.10 6.60 -12.54
N GLY A 37 15.53 7.13 -11.46
CA GLY A 37 14.53 8.20 -11.52
C GLY A 37 13.54 8.11 -10.37
N ALA A 38 12.29 8.47 -10.64
CA ALA A 38 11.21 8.40 -9.66
C ALA A 38 9.98 7.71 -10.26
N ALA A 39 9.26 6.97 -9.42
CA ALA A 39 8.00 6.33 -9.80
C ALA A 39 6.85 6.91 -8.98
N SER A 40 5.79 7.36 -9.65
CA SER A 40 4.53 7.71 -9.00
C SER A 40 3.66 6.47 -8.87
N VAL A 41 3.29 6.13 -7.63
CA VAL A 41 2.49 4.95 -7.31
C VAL A 41 1.14 5.39 -6.76
N PRO A 42 0.03 5.05 -7.43
CA PRO A 42 -1.30 5.31 -6.90
C PRO A 42 -1.59 4.35 -5.74
N VAL A 43 -2.07 4.91 -4.63
CA VAL A 43 -2.42 4.17 -3.42
C VAL A 43 -3.88 4.38 -3.08
N ALA A 44 -4.61 3.31 -2.78
CA ALA A 44 -6.01 3.34 -2.36
C ALA A 44 -6.16 2.76 -0.95
N TRP A 45 -6.76 3.51 -0.02
CA TRP A 45 -7.02 3.06 1.35
C TRP A 45 -8.53 3.09 1.65
N LEU A 46 -9.16 1.92 1.60
CA LEU A 46 -10.58 1.75 1.88
C LEU A 46 -10.80 1.53 3.38
N ARG A 47 -11.79 2.21 3.96
CA ARG A 47 -12.12 2.19 5.40
C ARG A 47 -10.88 2.48 6.28
N PRO A 48 -10.20 3.62 6.06
CA PRO A 48 -9.05 4.00 6.88
C PRO A 48 -9.47 4.17 8.34
N SER A 49 -8.77 3.53 9.28
CA SER A 49 -9.15 3.59 10.70
C SER A 49 -8.56 4.80 11.42
N ARG A 50 -7.31 5.18 11.09
CA ARG A 50 -6.57 6.30 11.67
C ARG A 50 -5.61 6.88 10.64
N PRO A 51 -6.12 7.62 9.64
CA PRO A 51 -5.26 8.24 8.64
C PRO A 51 -4.33 9.29 9.29
N PRO A 52 -3.06 9.38 8.89
CA PRO A 52 -2.17 10.43 9.38
C PRO A 52 -2.57 11.78 8.78
N ALA A 53 -2.35 12.87 9.53
CA ALA A 53 -2.49 14.23 9.00
C ALA A 53 -1.29 14.55 8.10
N VAL A 54 -1.44 14.37 6.80
CA VAL A 54 -0.41 14.58 5.77
C VAL A 54 -0.97 15.40 4.61
N ALA A 55 -0.11 16.17 3.95
CA ALA A 55 -0.43 17.01 2.80
C ALA A 55 0.56 16.77 1.65
N THR A 56 0.38 17.47 0.53
CA THR A 56 1.35 17.45 -0.57
C THR A 56 2.76 17.76 -0.06
N GLY A 57 3.75 16.98 -0.49
CA GLY A 57 5.15 17.10 -0.08
C GLY A 57 5.52 16.31 1.17
N ASP A 58 4.56 15.88 1.99
CA ASP A 58 4.85 15.10 3.18
C ASP A 58 5.33 13.69 2.82
N ALA A 59 6.31 13.20 3.59
CA ALA A 59 6.77 11.82 3.50
C ALA A 59 5.78 10.85 4.15
N VAL A 60 5.61 9.69 3.54
CA VAL A 60 4.73 8.62 4.02
C VAL A 60 5.37 7.25 3.84
N VAL A 61 5.00 6.32 4.72
CA VAL A 61 5.21 4.88 4.55
C VAL A 61 3.85 4.20 4.40
N VAL A 62 3.70 3.41 3.35
CA VAL A 62 2.50 2.62 3.06
C VAL A 62 2.83 1.15 3.21
N ILE A 63 1.97 0.42 3.93
CA ILE A 63 1.96 -1.04 3.96
C ILE A 63 0.65 -1.50 3.33
N GLY A 64 0.72 -2.48 2.43
CA GLY A 64 -0.45 -2.93 1.68
C GLY A 64 -0.13 -4.10 0.76
N HIS A 65 -0.85 -4.16 -0.35
CA HIS A 65 -0.64 -5.16 -1.41
C HIS A 65 -0.87 -4.54 -2.78
N VAL A 66 -0.21 -5.07 -3.81
CA VAL A 66 -0.42 -4.63 -5.19
C VAL A 66 -1.72 -5.22 -5.73
N ARG A 67 -2.52 -4.41 -6.43
CA ARG A 67 -3.70 -4.86 -7.17
C ARG A 67 -3.73 -4.19 -8.54
N ARG A 68 -4.06 -4.97 -9.57
CA ARG A 68 -4.53 -4.41 -10.84
C ARG A 68 -6.05 -4.35 -10.82
N ARG A 69 -6.63 -3.15 -10.89
CA ARG A 69 -8.08 -2.98 -11.03
C ARG A 69 -8.46 -2.71 -12.47
N PHE A 70 -9.56 -3.30 -12.91
CA PHE A 70 -10.14 -3.08 -14.23
C PHE A 70 -11.37 -2.19 -14.11
N PHE A 71 -11.57 -1.29 -15.06
CA PHE A 71 -12.71 -0.38 -15.10
C PHE A 71 -13.07 -0.02 -16.55
N ARG A 72 -14.15 0.74 -16.74
CA ARG A 72 -14.52 1.32 -18.03
C ARG A 72 -14.13 2.81 -18.02
N ALA A 73 -13.43 3.24 -19.05
CA ALA A 73 -13.11 4.63 -19.35
C ALA A 73 -13.80 5.03 -20.66
N ALA A 74 -13.73 6.31 -21.04
CA ALA A 74 -14.32 6.81 -22.28
C ALA A 74 -13.85 6.05 -23.54
N SER A 75 -12.61 5.56 -23.54
CA SER A 75 -12.01 4.78 -24.63
C SER A 75 -12.28 3.26 -24.55
N GLY A 76 -13.08 2.79 -23.59
CA GLY A 76 -13.42 1.38 -23.40
C GLY A 76 -12.82 0.75 -22.14
N ALA A 77 -12.45 -0.53 -22.22
CA ALA A 77 -11.88 -1.25 -21.07
C ALA A 77 -10.49 -0.72 -20.71
N ALA A 78 -10.29 -0.40 -19.43
CA ALA A 78 -9.04 0.11 -18.91
C ALA A 78 -8.60 -0.65 -17.65
N SER A 79 -7.34 -0.48 -17.26
CA SER A 79 -6.81 -1.03 -16.03
C SER A 79 -5.80 -0.10 -15.39
N ARG A 80 -5.66 -0.17 -14.06
CA ARG A 80 -4.60 0.53 -13.31
C ARG A 80 -4.02 -0.42 -12.26
N THR A 81 -2.70 -0.47 -12.18
CA THR A 81 -1.99 -1.09 -11.07
C THR A 81 -1.85 -0.07 -9.95
N GLU A 82 -2.23 -0.45 -8.74
CA GLU A 82 -2.21 0.40 -7.54
C GLU A 82 -1.79 -0.42 -6.32
N VAL A 83 -1.39 0.26 -5.26
CA VAL A 83 -1.25 -0.35 -3.93
C VAL A 83 -2.54 -0.14 -3.16
N VAL A 84 -3.15 -1.23 -2.68
CA VAL A 84 -4.24 -1.15 -1.72
C VAL A 84 -3.64 -1.15 -0.32
N ALA A 85 -3.71 -0.01 0.35
CA ALA A 85 -3.14 0.17 1.67
C ALA A 85 -3.96 -0.57 2.73
N SER A 86 -3.25 -1.23 3.64
CA SER A 86 -3.77 -1.63 4.95
C SER A 86 -3.43 -0.60 6.03
N THR A 87 -2.33 0.14 5.84
CA THR A 87 -1.88 1.20 6.74
C THR A 87 -1.04 2.23 6.00
N VAL A 88 -1.23 3.51 6.32
CA VAL A 88 -0.35 4.62 5.93
C VAL A 88 0.11 5.34 7.19
N LEU A 89 1.39 5.71 7.25
CA LEU A 89 2.04 6.32 8.42
C LEU A 89 2.97 7.46 7.95
N LYS A 90 3.25 8.40 8.85
CA LYS A 90 4.45 9.24 8.74
C LYS A 90 5.71 8.40 9.08
N PRO A 91 6.88 8.70 8.49
CA PRO A 91 8.12 7.98 8.77
C PRO A 91 8.55 7.97 10.24
N ASP A 92 8.19 9.01 11.00
CA ASP A 92 8.51 9.17 12.42
C ASP A 92 7.53 8.45 13.37
N SER A 93 6.52 7.77 12.83
CA SER A 93 5.53 7.06 13.62
C SER A 93 6.17 5.96 14.48
N ARG A 94 5.93 6.01 15.79
CA ARG A 94 6.36 4.97 16.75
C ARG A 94 5.86 3.56 16.42
N ARG A 95 4.82 3.44 15.59
CA ARG A 95 4.26 2.15 15.15
C ARG A 95 5.02 1.52 13.98
N LEU A 96 5.83 2.30 13.26
CA LEU A 96 6.41 1.90 11.98
C LEU A 96 7.28 0.64 12.10
N ALA A 97 8.25 0.65 13.02
CA ALA A 97 9.17 -0.47 13.19
C ALA A 97 8.45 -1.80 13.47
N GLY A 98 7.47 -1.81 14.37
CA GLY A 98 6.70 -3.01 14.69
C GLY A 98 5.90 -3.55 13.49
N LEU A 99 5.34 -2.68 12.67
CA LEU A 99 4.58 -3.07 11.47
C LEU A 99 5.48 -3.58 10.34
N LEU A 100 6.66 -2.98 10.16
CA LEU A 100 7.67 -3.47 9.21
C LEU A 100 8.19 -4.85 9.62
N ASN A 101 8.52 -5.04 10.91
CA ASN A 101 8.95 -6.34 11.43
C ASN A 101 7.88 -7.41 11.22
N THR A 102 6.62 -7.12 11.57
CA THR A 102 5.50 -8.04 11.36
C THR A 102 5.33 -8.41 9.88
N SER A 103 5.51 -7.44 8.99
CA SER A 103 5.43 -7.65 7.54
C SER A 103 6.58 -8.52 7.05
N ALA A 104 7.81 -8.26 7.50
CA ALA A 104 9.00 -9.04 7.18
C ALA A 104 8.90 -10.50 7.68
N GLU A 105 8.46 -10.70 8.92
CA GLU A 105 8.24 -12.04 9.47
C GLU A 105 7.17 -12.81 8.69
N THR A 106 6.09 -12.13 8.27
CA THR A 106 5.06 -12.74 7.45
C THR A 106 5.63 -13.18 6.10
N ILE A 107 6.49 -12.33 5.50
CA ILE A 107 7.22 -12.66 4.28
C ILE A 107 8.12 -13.88 4.48
N GLN A 108 8.93 -13.91 5.54
CA GLN A 108 9.84 -15.00 5.84
C GLN A 108 9.10 -16.33 6.07
N ARG A 109 8.02 -16.33 6.87
CA ARG A 109 7.18 -17.51 7.10
C ARG A 109 6.58 -18.04 5.80
N GLY A 110 6.11 -17.16 4.92
CA GLY A 110 5.52 -17.59 3.65
C GLY A 110 6.53 -18.11 2.64
N VAL A 111 7.79 -17.66 2.69
CA VAL A 111 8.88 -18.16 1.82
C VAL A 111 9.43 -19.49 2.29
N ALA A 112 9.53 -19.71 3.60
CA ALA A 112 10.04 -20.96 4.18
C ALA A 112 9.17 -22.20 3.83
N GLY A 113 7.94 -22.00 3.34
CA GLY A 113 6.98 -23.06 3.04
C GLY A 113 6.50 -23.79 4.30
N PRO A 114 5.48 -24.66 4.22
CA PRO A 114 5.32 -25.68 5.25
C PRO A 114 6.58 -26.54 5.19
N ALA A 115 7.29 -26.69 6.32
CA ALA A 115 8.36 -27.67 6.42
C ALA A 115 7.85 -28.99 5.82
N GLN A 116 8.54 -29.51 4.80
CA GLN A 116 8.22 -30.82 4.22
C GLN A 116 8.20 -31.82 5.38
N ILE A 117 7.02 -32.33 5.70
CA ILE A 117 6.87 -33.46 6.60
C ILE A 117 7.64 -34.60 5.92
N PRO A 118 8.71 -35.15 6.53
CA PRO A 118 9.41 -36.29 5.96
C PRO A 118 8.39 -37.42 5.75
N PRO A 119 8.48 -38.19 4.64
CA PRO A 119 7.60 -39.34 4.46
C PRO A 119 7.75 -40.26 5.67
N ALA A 120 6.61 -40.70 6.22
CA ALA A 120 6.61 -41.70 7.29
C ALA A 120 7.36 -42.94 6.79
N ALA A 121 8.37 -43.35 7.55
CA ALA A 121 9.16 -44.55 7.30
C ALA A 121 8.34 -45.83 7.46
#